data_AF-B4WIS4-F1
#
_entry.id   AF-B4WIS4-F1
#
_cell.length_a   1.000
_cell.length_b   1.000
_cell.length_c   1.000
_cell.angle_alpha   90.00
_cell.angle_beta   90.00
_cell.angle_gamma   90.00
#
_symmetry.space_group_name_H-M   'P 1'
#
loop_
_entity.id
_entity.type
_entity.pdbx_description
1 polymer ?
#
loop_
_entity_poly.entity_id
_entity_poly.type
_entity_poly.pdbx_seq_one_letter_code
_entity_poly.pdbx_strand_id
1 'polypeptide(L)'
;MQRTRLNTLSNQVLLQFRQWVFNPWRRLGIIVISLLFGNFFATAISATAGQAAKLDVTVSAILVIFVEVISWLYYRYAPRRKDGTVPSAGLTRLPTDATAANSISVDLGPVRSRSTLAECLNAFKLGMIYGLFVEAFKLGS
;
A
#
# COMPACT_ATOMS: atom_id res chain seq x y z
N MET A 1 4.20 47.84 9.11
CA MET A 1 3.67 47.34 7.81
C MET A 1 2.34 46.64 8.06
N GLN A 2 1.26 47.10 7.42
CA GLN A 2 -0.11 46.62 7.68
C GLN A 2 -0.35 45.23 7.08
N ARG A 3 -0.92 44.32 7.86
CA ARG A 3 -1.38 43.00 7.37
C ARG A 3 -2.66 43.23 6.55
N THR A 4 -2.54 43.27 5.23
CA THR A 4 -3.72 43.26 4.36
C THR A 4 -4.33 41.85 4.34
N ARG A 5 -5.66 41.73 4.17
CA ARG A 5 -6.36 40.42 4.06
C ARG A 5 -5.76 39.53 2.95
N LEU A 6 -5.27 40.14 1.88
CA LEU A 6 -4.59 39.42 0.80
C LEU A 6 -3.24 38.85 1.26
N ASN A 7 -2.50 39.59 2.08
CA ASN A 7 -1.23 39.13 2.65
C ASN A 7 -1.44 37.94 3.61
N THR A 8 -2.53 37.91 4.37
CA THR A 8 -2.83 36.75 5.24
C THR A 8 -3.21 35.50 4.45
N LEU A 9 -4.01 35.64 3.39
CA LEU A 9 -4.37 34.51 2.51
C LEU A 9 -3.15 33.99 1.75
N SER A 10 -2.36 34.89 1.17
CA SER A 10 -1.11 34.55 0.48
C SER A 10 -0.16 33.77 1.38
N ASN A 11 0.02 34.23 2.63
CA ASN A 11 0.87 33.53 3.59
C ASN A 11 0.30 32.17 4.01
N GLN A 12 -1.02 32.01 4.16
CA GLN A 12 -1.63 30.72 4.48
C GLN A 12 -1.50 29.72 3.33
N VAL A 13 -1.70 30.16 2.08
CA VAL A 13 -1.49 29.34 0.89
C VAL A 13 -0.02 28.91 0.79
N LEU A 14 0.91 29.83 1.02
CA LEU A 14 2.34 29.53 0.98
C LEU A 14 2.76 28.53 2.07
N LEU A 15 2.22 28.67 3.29
CA LEU A 15 2.51 27.75 4.39
C LEU A 15 1.89 26.36 4.17
N GLN A 16 0.65 26.29 3.68
CA GLN A 16 0.00 25.01 3.34
C GLN A 16 0.70 24.32 2.18
N PHE A 17 1.08 25.06 1.14
CA PHE A 17 1.86 24.55 0.03
C PHE A 17 3.21 24.00 0.51
N ARG A 18 3.89 24.73 1.39
CA ARG A 18 5.17 24.30 1.97
C ARG A 18 5.01 23.01 2.78
N GLN A 19 3.96 22.91 3.60
CA GLN A 19 3.66 21.69 4.35
C GLN A 19 3.29 20.52 3.43
N TRP A 20 2.53 20.77 2.37
CA TRP A 20 2.17 19.79 1.34
C TRP A 20 3.36 19.35 0.50
N VAL A 21 4.37 20.19 0.27
CA VAL A 21 5.59 19.74 -0.41
C VAL A 21 6.45 18.93 0.57
N PHE A 22 6.77 19.41 1.76
CA PHE A 22 7.77 18.71 2.58
C PHE A 22 7.28 17.45 3.30
N ASN A 23 6.00 17.38 3.72
CA ASN A 23 5.52 16.26 4.53
C ASN A 23 5.27 14.96 3.71
N PRO A 24 4.52 14.97 2.59
CA PRO A 24 4.31 13.77 1.78
C PRO A 24 5.50 13.42 0.90
N TRP A 25 6.36 14.37 0.49
CA TRP A 25 7.53 14.04 -0.34
C TRP A 25 8.52 13.12 0.37
N ARG A 26 8.71 13.27 1.68
CA ARG A 26 9.56 12.35 2.45
C ARG A 26 9.00 10.93 2.41
N ARG A 27 7.68 10.78 2.61
CA ARG A 27 7.01 9.48 2.57
C ARG A 27 7.06 8.88 1.17
N LEU A 28 6.76 9.67 0.14
CA LEU A 28 6.81 9.24 -1.26
C LEU A 28 8.23 8.83 -1.64
N GLY A 29 9.24 9.60 -1.23
CA GLY A 29 10.64 9.27 -1.45
C GLY A 29 11.02 7.91 -0.84
N ILE A 30 10.63 7.62 0.40
CA ILE A 30 10.91 6.32 1.03
C ILE A 30 10.19 5.18 0.28
N ILE A 31 8.93 5.37 -0.11
CA ILE A 31 8.17 4.38 -0.89
C ILE A 31 8.84 4.12 -2.25
N VAL A 32 9.27 5.19 -2.94
CA VAL A 32 9.96 5.11 -4.23
C VAL A 32 11.32 4.44 -4.09
N ILE A 33 12.13 4.81 -3.10
CA ILE A 33 13.42 4.14 -2.83
C ILE A 33 13.20 2.65 -2.57
N SER A 34 12.20 2.30 -1.75
CA SER A 34 11.86 0.90 -1.49
C SER A 34 11.42 0.16 -2.76
N LEU A 35 10.66 0.82 -3.64
CA LEU A 35 10.25 0.29 -4.94
C LEU A 35 11.45 0.04 -5.86
N LEU A 36 12.32 1.04 -6.06
CA LEU A 36 13.50 0.90 -6.90
C LEU A 36 14.47 -0.14 -6.34
N PHE A 37 14.60 -0.21 -5.02
CA PHE A 37 15.42 -1.23 -4.37
C PHE A 37 14.90 -2.65 -4.64
N GLY A 38 13.58 -2.83 -4.68
CA GLY A 38 12.96 -4.10 -5.11
C GLY A 38 13.31 -4.48 -6.54
N ASN A 39 13.25 -3.51 -7.46
CA ASN A 39 13.64 -3.72 -8.85
C ASN A 39 15.13 -4.08 -8.99
N PHE A 40 16.02 -3.38 -8.28
CA PHE A 40 17.45 -3.72 -8.26
C PHE A 40 17.69 -5.13 -7.74
N PHE A 41 16.98 -5.53 -6.68
CA PHE A 41 17.11 -6.87 -6.10
C PHE A 41 16.67 -7.97 -7.08
N ALA A 42 15.60 -7.74 -7.84
CA ALA A 42 15.17 -8.63 -8.92
C ALA A 42 16.26 -8.82 -9.98
N THR A 43 16.86 -7.73 -10.45
CA THR A 43 17.97 -7.79 -11.42
C THR A 43 19.17 -8.54 -10.88
N ALA A 44 19.52 -8.33 -9.61
CA ALA A 44 20.62 -9.05 -8.98
C ALA A 44 20.36 -10.56 -8.87
N ILE A 45 19.14 -10.96 -8.48
CA ILE A 45 18.73 -12.37 -8.44
C ILE A 45 18.82 -13.00 -9.83
N SER A 46 18.25 -12.34 -10.83
CA SER A 46 18.20 -12.87 -12.19
C SER A 46 19.60 -12.95 -12.83
N ALA A 47 20.48 -11.98 -12.58
CA ALA A 47 21.88 -12.07 -12.98
C ALA A 47 22.61 -13.25 -12.32
N THR A 48 22.35 -13.50 -11.04
CA THR A 48 22.93 -14.65 -10.30
C THR A 48 22.37 -15.98 -10.81
N ALA A 49 21.07 -16.04 -11.10
CA ALA A 49 20.40 -17.22 -11.62
C ALA A 49 20.84 -17.55 -13.05
N GLY A 50 20.99 -16.55 -13.91
CA GLY A 50 21.41 -16.73 -15.31
C GLY A 50 22.85 -17.24 -15.46
N GLN A 51 23.74 -16.94 -14.51
CA GLN A 51 25.11 -17.46 -14.51
C GLN A 51 25.21 -18.93 -14.09
N ALA A 52 24.25 -19.41 -13.29
CA ALA A 52 24.25 -20.76 -12.74
C ALA A 52 23.13 -21.59 -13.37
N ALA A 53 23.33 -22.06 -14.60
CA ALA A 53 22.38 -22.85 -15.41
C ALA A 53 21.88 -24.19 -14.77
N LYS A 54 22.23 -24.48 -13.51
CA LYS A 54 21.81 -25.65 -12.71
C LYS A 54 20.87 -25.32 -11.53
N LEU A 55 20.53 -24.04 -11.29
CA LEU A 55 19.82 -23.61 -10.07
C LEU A 55 18.29 -23.46 -10.20
N ASP A 56 17.65 -23.98 -11.25
CA ASP A 56 16.22 -23.77 -11.51
C ASP A 56 15.30 -24.16 -10.31
N VAL A 57 15.59 -25.27 -9.65
CA VAL A 57 14.89 -25.71 -8.42
C VAL A 57 15.18 -24.80 -7.23
N THR A 58 16.44 -24.37 -7.05
CA THR A 58 16.85 -23.54 -5.93
C THR A 58 16.26 -22.14 -6.02
N VAL A 59 16.22 -21.55 -7.22
CA VAL A 59 15.62 -20.23 -7.47
C VAL A 59 14.12 -20.30 -7.23
N SER A 60 13.45 -21.34 -7.70
CA SER A 60 12.02 -21.57 -7.45
C SER A 60 11.71 -21.72 -5.95
N ALA A 61 12.52 -22.46 -5.21
CA ALA A 61 12.36 -22.62 -3.76
C ALA A 61 12.53 -21.29 -3.00
N ILE A 62 13.54 -20.49 -3.38
CA ILE A 62 13.77 -19.15 -2.80
C ILE A 62 12.60 -18.21 -3.12
N LEU A 63 12.08 -18.22 -4.36
CA LEU A 63 10.94 -17.42 -4.78
C LEU A 63 9.67 -17.78 -4.01
N VAL A 64 9.40 -19.07 -3.80
CA VAL A 64 8.24 -19.55 -3.02
C VAL A 64 8.35 -19.09 -1.57
N ILE A 65 9.49 -19.28 -0.93
CA ILE A 65 9.73 -18.80 0.45
C ILE A 65 9.54 -17.29 0.53
N PHE A 66 10.05 -16.55 -0.44
CA PHE A 66 9.97 -15.11 -0.47
C PHE A 66 8.52 -14.61 -0.66
N VAL A 67 7.77 -15.19 -1.61
CA VAL A 67 6.34 -14.91 -1.80
C VAL A 67 5.55 -15.24 -0.55
N GLU A 68 5.83 -16.37 0.11
CA GLU A 68 5.19 -16.78 1.34
C GLU A 68 5.48 -15.81 2.47
N VAL A 69 6.73 -15.36 2.63
CA VAL A 69 7.11 -14.34 3.62
C VAL A 69 6.33 -13.05 3.38
N ILE A 70 6.13 -12.63 2.13
CA ILE A 70 5.34 -11.42 1.83
C ILE A 70 3.85 -11.63 2.04
N SER A 71 3.30 -12.79 1.64
CA SER A 71 1.90 -13.16 1.89
C SER A 71 1.62 -13.21 3.39
N TRP A 72 2.48 -13.89 4.14
CA TRP A 72 2.46 -13.93 5.60
C TRP A 72 2.54 -12.52 6.18
N LEU A 73 3.45 -11.66 5.70
CA LEU A 73 3.61 -10.30 6.19
C LEU A 73 2.38 -9.44 5.88
N TYR A 74 1.74 -9.60 4.74
CA TYR A 74 0.49 -8.91 4.39
C TYR A 74 -0.68 -9.40 5.26
N TYR A 75 -0.83 -10.72 5.41
CA TYR A 75 -1.94 -11.34 6.12
C TYR A 75 -1.79 -11.28 7.64
N ARG A 76 -0.56 -11.20 8.17
CA ARG A 76 -0.27 -11.02 9.60
C ARG A 76 -0.86 -9.73 10.16
N TYR A 77 -1.10 -8.74 9.30
CA TYR A 77 -1.78 -7.52 9.71
C TYR A 77 -3.29 -7.56 9.45
N ALA A 78 -3.85 -8.48 8.67
CA ALA A 78 -5.29 -8.51 8.42
C ALA A 78 -6.04 -8.74 9.75
N PRO A 79 -6.75 -7.74 10.30
CA PRO A 79 -7.50 -7.95 11.52
C PRO A 79 -8.61 -8.91 11.15
N ARG A 80 -8.68 -10.05 11.86
CA ARG A 80 -9.87 -10.90 11.82
C ARG A 80 -11.06 -10.00 12.09
N ARG A 81 -11.96 -9.88 11.11
CA ARG A 81 -13.26 -9.26 11.31
C ARG A 81 -13.87 -10.07 12.46
N LYS A 82 -13.97 -9.45 13.64
CA LYS A 82 -14.79 -10.00 14.70
C LYS A 82 -16.19 -9.79 14.17
N ASP A 83 -16.72 -10.82 13.50
CA ASP A 83 -18.10 -10.82 13.10
C ASP A 83 -18.89 -10.51 14.36
N GLY A 84 -19.52 -9.35 14.34
CA GLY A 84 -20.52 -9.00 15.32
C GLY A 84 -21.58 -10.08 15.21
N THR A 85 -21.48 -11.09 16.06
CA THR A 85 -22.60 -11.88 16.50
C THR A 85 -23.54 -10.89 17.15
N VAL A 86 -24.33 -10.19 16.34
CA VAL A 86 -25.50 -9.47 16.80
C VAL A 86 -26.42 -10.59 17.26
N PRO A 87 -26.71 -10.73 18.57
CA PRO A 87 -27.81 -11.58 18.97
C PRO A 87 -29.02 -10.95 18.30
N SER A 88 -29.66 -11.68 17.39
CA SER A 88 -30.93 -11.32 16.76
C SER A 88 -32.04 -11.31 17.82
N ALA A 89 -31.89 -10.44 18.83
CA ALA A 89 -32.90 -10.19 19.83
C ALA A 89 -33.93 -9.27 19.20
N GLY A 90 -35.07 -9.87 18.85
CA GLY A 90 -36.33 -9.14 18.65
C GLY A 90 -36.47 -8.47 17.30
N LEU A 91 -36.84 -9.27 16.29
CA LEU A 91 -37.38 -8.82 15.02
C LEU A 91 -38.82 -8.27 15.23
N THR A 92 -38.94 -7.17 15.98
CA THR A 92 -40.21 -6.46 16.20
C THR A 92 -39.93 -4.99 16.51
N ARG A 93 -39.83 -4.16 15.47
CA ARG A 93 -40.25 -2.75 15.53
C ARG A 93 -40.67 -2.31 14.12
N LEU A 94 -41.85 -1.70 14.10
CA LEU A 94 -42.74 -1.42 12.98
C LEU A 94 -42.15 -0.49 11.91
N PRO A 95 -42.73 -0.50 10.69
CA PRO A 95 -42.40 0.45 9.64
C PRO A 95 -43.12 1.78 9.90
N THR A 96 -42.48 2.64 10.68
CA THR A 96 -42.83 4.07 10.75
C THR A 96 -41.53 4.83 10.65
N ASP A 97 -41.20 5.20 9.41
CA ASP A 97 -40.75 6.54 9.04
C ASP A 97 -40.27 6.51 7.58
N ALA A 98 -41.17 6.94 6.68
CA ALA A 98 -40.90 7.18 5.26
C ALA A 98 -40.01 8.43 5.04
N THR A 99 -38.99 8.64 5.88
CA THR A 99 -38.11 9.83 5.83
C THR A 99 -36.66 9.51 6.21
N ALA A 100 -36.19 8.29 5.91
CA ALA A 100 -34.80 7.89 6.13
C ALA A 100 -34.08 7.35 4.88
N ALA A 101 -34.67 7.52 3.69
CA ALA A 101 -34.11 6.98 2.45
C ALA A 101 -33.19 7.99 1.74
N ASN A 102 -32.17 8.53 2.42
CA ASN A 102 -30.97 8.99 1.70
C ASN A 102 -29.72 9.21 2.57
N SER A 103 -29.64 8.69 3.80
CA SER A 103 -28.32 8.49 4.39
C SER A 103 -27.72 7.27 3.72
N ILE A 104 -27.07 7.46 2.57
CA ILE A 104 -26.09 6.50 2.07
C ILE A 104 -25.01 6.45 3.16
N SER A 105 -25.21 5.59 4.16
CA SER A 105 -24.18 5.20 5.09
C SER A 105 -23.21 4.37 4.26
N VAL A 106 -22.37 5.05 3.49
CA VAL A 106 -21.16 4.46 2.94
C VAL A 106 -20.37 4.08 4.18
N ASP A 107 -20.47 2.81 4.57
CA ASP A 107 -19.57 2.17 5.54
C ASP A 107 -18.19 2.18 4.89
N LEU A 108 -17.59 3.37 4.89
CA LEU A 108 -16.19 3.61 4.61
C LEU A 108 -15.48 2.96 5.79
N GLY A 109 -15.27 1.65 5.66
CA GLY A 109 -14.52 0.86 6.61
C GLY A 109 -13.22 1.60 6.97
N PRO A 110 -12.67 1.36 8.17
CA PRO A 110 -11.64 2.20 8.77
C PRO A 110 -10.57 2.56 7.73
N VAL A 111 -10.38 3.86 7.46
CA VAL A 111 -9.29 4.37 6.63
C VAL A 111 -8.02 3.90 7.32
N ARG A 112 -7.55 2.73 6.87
CA ARG A 112 -6.49 1.99 7.53
C ARG A 112 -5.25 2.84 7.35
N SER A 113 -4.81 3.47 8.43
CA SER A 113 -3.50 4.11 8.51
C SER A 113 -2.47 2.99 8.29
N ARG A 114 -2.16 2.71 7.02
CA ARG A 114 -1.16 1.72 6.64
C ARG A 114 0.16 2.28 7.13
N SER A 115 0.87 1.52 7.94
CA SER A 115 2.17 1.95 8.43
C SER A 115 3.08 2.21 7.23
N THR A 116 3.89 3.27 7.30
CA THR A 116 4.85 3.61 6.23
C THR A 116 5.73 2.41 5.89
N LEU A 117 6.09 1.60 6.89
CA LEU A 117 6.82 0.34 6.71
C LEU A 117 6.03 -0.69 5.90
N ALA A 118 4.74 -0.89 6.15
CA ALA A 118 3.91 -1.80 5.37
C ALA A 118 3.78 -1.35 3.91
N GLU A 119 3.77 -0.03 3.67
CA GLU A 119 3.77 0.54 2.32
C GLU A 119 5.12 0.34 1.62
N CYS A 120 6.23 0.49 2.34
CA CYS A 120 7.57 0.22 1.81
C CYS A 120 7.71 -1.24 1.39
N LEU A 121 7.29 -2.18 2.24
CA LEU A 121 7.32 -3.61 1.92
C LEU A 121 6.46 -3.95 0.71
N ASN A 122 5.27 -3.34 0.60
CA ASN A 122 4.41 -3.54 -0.56
C ASN A 122 5.04 -2.95 -1.84
N ALA A 123 5.64 -1.76 -1.75
CA ALA A 123 6.32 -1.12 -2.86
C ALA A 123 7.56 -1.90 -3.31
N PHE A 124 8.32 -2.45 -2.35
CA PHE A 124 9.44 -3.37 -2.60
C PHE A 124 9.00 -4.63 -3.32
N LYS A 125 7.90 -5.26 -2.87
CA LYS A 125 7.28 -6.41 -3.55
C LYS A 125 6.93 -6.06 -5.00
N LEU A 126 6.24 -4.94 -5.22
CA LEU A 126 5.86 -4.50 -6.57
C LEU A 126 7.08 -4.27 -7.46
N GLY A 127 8.11 -3.59 -6.95
CA GLY A 127 9.35 -3.35 -7.67
C GLY A 127 10.06 -4.64 -8.06
N MET A 128 10.10 -5.63 -7.16
CA MET A 128 10.72 -6.92 -7.46
C MET A 128 9.93 -7.72 -8.50
N ILE A 129 8.60 -7.82 -8.37
CA ILE A 129 7.77 -8.54 -9.33
C ILE A 129 7.91 -7.92 -10.72
N TYR A 130 7.87 -6.58 -10.80
CA TYR A 130 8.06 -5.87 -12.06
C TYR A 130 9.44 -6.12 -12.66
N GLY A 131 10.51 -6.03 -11.85
CA GLY A 131 11.88 -6.26 -12.32
C GLY A 131 12.09 -7.68 -12.86
N LEU A 132 11.61 -8.70 -12.12
CA LEU A 132 11.69 -10.10 -12.56
C LEU A 132 10.87 -10.35 -13.83
N PHE A 133 9.69 -9.74 -13.93
CA PHE A 133 8.85 -9.84 -15.13
C PHE A 133 9.57 -9.26 -16.35
N VAL A 134 10.11 -8.05 -16.24
CA VAL A 134 10.85 -7.40 -17.34
C VAL A 134 12.05 -8.24 -17.76
N GLU A 135 12.80 -8.80 -16.82
CA GLU A 135 13.95 -9.66 -17.16
C GLU A 135 13.55 -11.01 -17.75
N ALA A 136 12.44 -11.61 -17.31
CA ALA A 136 11.91 -12.82 -17.93
C ALA A 136 11.55 -12.59 -19.41
N PHE A 137 10.94 -11.45 -19.75
CA PHE A 137 10.72 -11.09 -21.16
C PHE A 137 12.02 -10.93 -21.93
N LYS A 138 13.03 -10.28 -21.33
CA LYS A 138 14.34 -10.10 -21.97
C LYS A 138 15.08 -11.41 -22.22
N LEU A 139 14.85 -12.44 -21.41
CA LEU A 139 15.46 -13.77 -21.56
C LEU A 139 14.62 -14.70 -22.46
N GLY A 140 13.31 -14.42 -22.62
CA GLY A 140 12.38 -15.22 -23.40
C GLY A 140 12.22 -14.81 -24.87
N SER A 141 12.76 -13.66 -25.29
CA SER A 141 12.82 -13.18 -26.69
C SER A 141 14.19 -13.40 -27.31
#